data_AF-A0A9D7ZZM0-F1
#
_entry.id   AF-A0A9D7ZZM0-F1
#
_cell.length_a   1.000
_cell.length_b   1.000
_cell.length_c   1.000
_cell.angle_alpha   90.00
_cell.angle_beta   90.00
_cell.angle_gamma   90.00
#
_symmetry.space_group_name_H-M   'P 1'
#
loop_
_entity.id
_entity.type
_entity.pdbx_description
1 polymer ?
#
loop_
_entity_poly.entity_id
_entity_poly.type
_entity_poly.pdbx_seq_one_letter_code
_entity_poly.pdbx_strand_id
1 'polypeptide(L)' 'MKVVNYKDVLIEGKWHPVSTGSAIFVAANMEHQFRNTSEKTFTFICLIPSGAPEL' A
#
# COMPACT_ATOMS: atom_id res chain seq x y z
N MET A 1 -0.25 21.50 -11.45
CA MET A 1 0.78 20.48 -11.12
C MET A 1 0.08 19.18 -10.76
N LYS A 2 0.20 18.13 -11.57
CA LYS A 2 -0.21 16.78 -11.12
C LYS A 2 0.91 16.28 -10.21
N VAL A 3 0.60 16.04 -8.94
CA VAL A 3 1.49 15.28 -8.07
C VAL A 3 1.54 13.87 -8.64
N VAL A 4 2.62 13.54 -9.33
CA VAL A 4 2.83 12.17 -9.80
C VAL A 4 3.34 11.39 -8.59
N ASN A 5 2.43 10.76 -7.85
CA ASN A 5 2.81 9.77 -6.86
C ASN A 5 3.12 8.47 -7.61
N TYR A 6 4.31 7.92 -7.34
CA TYR A 6 4.82 6.70 -7.96
C TYR A 6 4.73 5.50 -7.02
N LYS A 7 4.03 5.66 -5.90
CA LYS A 7 3.79 4.65 -4.89
C LYS A 7 2.29 4.55 -4.75
N ASP A 8 1.74 3.38 -4.99
CA ASP A 8 0.30 3.16 -4.97
C ASP A 8 -0.04 1.86 -4.24
N VAL A 9 -1.26 1.83 -3.69
CA VAL A 9 -1.92 0.61 -3.22
C VAL A 9 -3.09 0.29 -4.16
N LEU A 10 -3.21 -0.95 -4.59
CA LEU A 10 -4.38 -1.47 -5.28
C LEU A 10 -5.40 -1.89 -4.23
N ILE A 11 -6.62 -1.36 -4.29
CA ILE A 11 -7.76 -1.75 -3.46
C ILE A 11 -8.97 -1.79 -4.38
N GLU A 12 -9.75 -2.87 -4.34
CA GLU A 12 -10.98 -3.01 -5.16
C GLU A 12 -10.75 -2.74 -6.66
N GLY A 13 -9.62 -3.20 -7.20
CA GLY A 13 -9.26 -3.02 -8.61
C GLY A 13 -8.82 -1.60 -8.99
N LYS A 14 -8.67 -0.68 -8.01
CA LYS A 14 -8.25 0.70 -8.24
C LYS A 14 -6.93 1.03 -7.55
N TRP A 15 -6.06 1.76 -8.25
CA TRP A 15 -4.82 2.28 -7.69
C TRP A 15 -5.06 3.58 -6.94
N HIS A 16 -4.61 3.61 -5.69
CA HIS A 16 -4.67 4.77 -4.80
C HIS A 16 -3.24 5.26 -4.48
N PRO A 17 -2.94 6.54 -4.71
CA PRO A 17 -1.62 7.07 -4.42
C PRO A 17 -1.35 7.11 -2.92
N VAL A 18 -0.14 6.72 -2.53
CA VAL A 18 0.34 6.77 -1.15
C VAL A 18 1.56 7.66 -1.00
N SER A 19 1.62 8.35 0.13
CA SER A 19 2.73 9.24 0.49
C SER A 19 3.05 9.12 1.99
N THR A 20 4.19 9.68 2.40
CA THR A 20 4.54 9.76 3.83
C THR A 20 3.40 10.38 4.63
N GLY A 21 3.02 9.74 5.74
CA GLY A 21 1.89 10.15 6.57
C GLY A 21 0.54 9.54 6.17
N SER A 22 0.48 8.80 5.06
CA SER A 22 -0.73 8.02 4.72
C SER A 22 -0.89 6.84 5.68
N ALA A 23 -2.14 6.56 6.07
CA ALA A 23 -2.53 5.34 6.76
C ALA A 23 -3.59 4.62 5.91
N ILE A 24 -3.47 3.30 5.77
CA ILE A 24 -4.39 2.47 4.99
C ILE A 24 -4.91 1.38 5.91
N PHE A 25 -6.22 1.20 5.93
CA PHE A 25 -6.86 0.05 6.56
C PHE A 25 -7.24 -0.95 5.47
N VAL A 26 -6.71 -2.16 5.57
CA VAL A 26 -7.05 -3.29 4.70
C VAL A 26 -7.86 -4.28 5.52
N ALA A 27 -9.12 -4.49 5.14
CA ALA A 27 -10.00 -5.41 5.85
C ALA A 27 -9.58 -6.87 5.64
N ALA A 28 -10.02 -7.77 6.52
CA ALA A 28 -9.79 -9.21 6.35
C ALA A 28 -10.29 -9.70 4.99
N ASN A 29 -9.51 -10.55 4.33
CA ASN A 29 -9.77 -11.11 3.00
C ASN A 29 -9.88 -10.08 1.87
N MET A 30 -9.50 -8.82 2.10
CA MET A 30 -9.44 -7.81 1.05
C MET A 30 -8.17 -7.99 0.21
N GLU A 31 -8.34 -8.19 -1.09
CA GLU A 31 -7.21 -8.20 -2.02
C GLU A 31 -6.60 -6.80 -2.07
N HIS A 32 -5.28 -6.75 -1.94
CA HIS A 32 -4.51 -5.53 -2.02
C HIS A 32 -3.11 -5.81 -2.56
N GLN A 33 -2.55 -4.86 -3.29
CA GLN A 33 -1.17 -4.90 -3.76
C GLN A 33 -0.48 -3.56 -3.58
N PHE A 34 0.83 -3.56 -3.38
CA PHE A 34 1.64 -2.36 -3.37
C PHE A 34 2.50 -2.33 -4.63
N ARG A 35 2.62 -1.15 -5.25
CA ARG A 35 3.58 -0.93 -6.33
C ARG A 35 4.42 0.29 -6.06
N ASN A 36 5.68 0.21 -6.48
CA ASN A 36 6.62 1.31 -6.52
C ASN A 36 7.16 1.45 -7.94
N THR A 37 6.76 2.50 -8.64
CA THR A 37 7.23 2.85 -9.99
C THR A 37 8.30 3.95 -9.96
N SER A 38 8.83 4.29 -8.77
CA SER A 38 9.92 5.24 -8.61
C SER A 38 11.28 4.56 -8.47
N GLU A 39 12.35 5.35 -8.61
CA GLU A 39 13.73 4.91 -8.35
C GLU A 39 14.10 4.91 -6.85
N LYS A 40 13.20 5.36 -5.97
CA LYS A 40 13.44 5.41 -4.52
C LYS A 40 12.79 4.23 -3.82
N THR A 41 13.42 3.70 -2.78
CA THR A 41 12.83 2.64 -1.95
C THR A 41 11.50 3.08 -1.35
N PHE A 42 10.49 2.21 -1.47
CA PHE A 42 9.20 2.38 -0.81
C PHE A 42 9.18 1.55 0.48
N THR A 43 9.40 2.21 1.61
CA THR A 43 9.34 1.61 2.94
C THR A 43 8.06 2.03 3.65
N PHE A 44 7.38 1.09 4.29
CA PHE A 44 6.21 1.31 5.11
C PHE A 44 6.14 0.26 6.22
N ILE A 45 5.34 0.53 7.25
CA ILE A 45 5.08 -0.41 8.34
C ILE A 45 3.78 -1.15 8.00
N CYS A 46 3.83 -2.47 7.95
CA CYS A 46 2.65 -3.32 7.86
C CYS A 46 2.38 -3.93 9.23
N LEU A 47 1.18 -3.69 9.77
CA LEU A 47 0.75 -4.25 11.04
C LEU A 47 -0.33 -5.29 10.76
N ILE A 48 -0.01 -6.55 10.97
CA ILE A 48 -0.92 -7.67 10.80
C ILE A 48 -1.28 -8.21 12.20
N PRO A 49 -2.57 -8.46 12.50
CA PRO A 49 -2.96 -9.09 13.75
C PRO A 49 -2.27 -10.44 13.94
N SER A 50 -1.97 -10.80 15.20
CA SER A 50 -1.33 -12.07 15.55
C SER A 50 -2.13 -13.28 15.06
N GLY A 51 -1.44 -14.32 14.63
CA GLY A 51 -2.04 -15.60 14.19
C GLY A 51 -2.39 -15.66 12.71
N ALA A 52 -2.18 -14.58 11.96
CA ALA A 52 -2.15 -14.66 10.50
C ALA A 52 -0.95 -15.51 10.04
N PRO A 53 -1.08 -16.32 8.98
CA PRO A 53 0.07 -17.01 8.39
C PRO A 53 1.11 -16.00 7.89
N GLU A 54 2.35 -16.16 8.33
CA GLU A 54 3.51 -15.53 7.69
C GLU A 54 3.84 -16.34 6.42
N LEU A 55 4.16 -15.64 5.32
CA LEU A 55 4.59 -16.26 4.05
C LEU A 55 6.11 -16.36 3.98
#